data_AF-A0A151B1G9-F1
#
_entry.id   AF-A0A151B1G9-F1
#
_cell.length_a   1.000
_cell.length_b   1.000
_cell.length_c   1.000
_cell.angle_alpha   90.00
_cell.angle_beta   90.00
_cell.angle_gamma   90.00
#
_symmetry.space_group_name_H-M   'P 1'
#
loop_
_entity.id
_entity.type
_entity.pdbx_description
1 polymer ?
#
loop_
_entity_poly.entity_id
_entity_poly.type
_entity_poly.pdbx_seq_one_letter_code
_entity_poly.pdbx_strand_id
1 'polypeptide(L)'
;MALRSLRWKIALNFLTLLFLTLLAAYLYLRQAILDALGLPWLPPFRAGALVARLEGQLLLTMLVVLVVMTAGTFILSRGIIMPLTALLPLTQKIAGGDLEQRIEIQGNDEIGLLSHHLNVMVETLRNNFREMAEERNKMQAILASMSDALLTVDQVGRVMLLNPAAEAMFGKKGTEVEHKYLLEVIRNHEVDKLVKEILSSGMPLEIETRLFPTTNQLFKIYGAPILSAQKRVVGAALTIRDITNIRRLEQMRTEFVANVSHELRTPLTSIRGFVETLLEGALEDPEVSRRFLGIINKEAQRLQQLIEDLLALSRLENQPQRVRPGRAKLIPTLEGVLATVNPLAREKGVNLEVEIPEGLPSLAIGENYLSQVLLNLIDNGIKYTPAGGRVTVRAGLENDGIQVEVEDTGIGIPAESLPRVFERFYRVDKARSREMGGTGLGLAIVKHIVEAHGGNVGVTSQPGQGSRFFFTLPVVTEGKVQAESPIPEKAQN
;
A
#
# COMPACT_ATOMS: atom_id res chain seq x y z
N MET A 1 6.46 -24.53 51.39
CA MET A 1 6.76 -24.93 52.79
C MET A 1 5.81 -26.02 53.33
N ALA A 2 4.52 -26.02 52.96
CA ALA A 2 3.52 -26.98 53.44
C ALA A 2 3.78 -28.46 53.09
N LEU A 3 4.29 -28.78 51.89
CA LEU A 3 4.52 -30.18 51.47
C LEU A 3 5.65 -30.90 52.23
N ARG A 4 6.67 -30.19 52.73
CA ARG A 4 7.67 -30.81 53.63
C ARG A 4 7.00 -31.32 54.91
N SER A 5 5.97 -30.63 55.40
CA SER A 5 5.27 -31.03 56.62
C SER A 5 4.48 -32.33 56.45
N LEU A 6 3.85 -32.57 55.28
CA LEU A 6 3.04 -33.77 55.07
C LEU A 6 3.91 -35.03 54.93
N ARG A 7 5.09 -34.91 54.31
CA ARG A 7 6.08 -35.99 54.16
C ARG A 7 6.61 -36.47 55.50
N TRP A 8 7.06 -35.53 56.34
CA TRP A 8 7.50 -35.84 57.69
C TRP A 8 6.35 -36.36 58.54
N LYS A 9 5.13 -35.82 58.41
CA LYS A 9 3.96 -36.31 59.15
C LYS A 9 3.55 -37.73 58.77
N ILE A 10 3.52 -38.09 57.48
CA ILE A 10 3.13 -39.45 57.06
C ILE A 10 4.23 -40.45 57.45
N ALA A 11 5.49 -40.14 57.17
CA ALA A 11 6.60 -41.01 57.54
C ALA A 11 6.71 -41.17 59.06
N LEU A 12 6.61 -40.06 59.81
CA LEU A 12 6.63 -40.08 61.27
C LEU A 12 5.41 -40.83 61.82
N ASN A 13 4.20 -40.56 61.34
CA ASN A 13 2.99 -41.24 61.81
C ASN A 13 3.06 -42.75 61.54
N PHE A 14 3.57 -43.15 60.39
CA PHE A 14 3.73 -44.56 60.05
C PHE A 14 4.82 -45.22 60.91
N LEU A 15 5.95 -44.53 61.14
CA LEU A 15 7.00 -45.01 62.03
C LEU A 15 6.52 -45.11 63.48
N THR A 16 5.74 -44.13 63.95
CA THR A 16 5.18 -44.11 65.31
C THR A 16 4.12 -45.18 65.46
N LEU A 17 3.25 -45.38 64.45
CA LEU A 17 2.23 -46.43 64.48
C LEU A 17 2.88 -47.80 64.48
N LEU A 18 3.91 -48.01 63.64
CA LEU A 18 4.68 -49.24 63.60
C LEU A 18 5.42 -49.49 64.93
N PHE A 19 6.04 -48.46 65.50
CA PHE A 19 6.70 -48.57 66.80
C PHE A 19 5.70 -48.93 67.90
N LEU A 20 4.53 -48.29 67.92
CA LEU A 20 3.47 -48.57 68.89
C LEU A 20 2.87 -49.97 68.71
N THR A 21 2.66 -50.44 67.48
CA THR A 21 2.14 -51.80 67.24
C THR A 21 3.15 -52.87 67.60
N LEU A 22 4.43 -52.65 67.29
CA LEU A 22 5.51 -53.55 67.71
C LEU A 22 5.70 -53.55 69.24
N LEU A 23 5.62 -52.38 69.88
CA LEU A 23 5.68 -52.26 71.34
C LEU A 23 4.50 -52.96 72.01
N ALA A 24 3.28 -52.78 71.50
CA ALA A 24 2.09 -53.46 71.99
C ALA A 24 2.20 -54.99 71.80
N ALA A 25 2.69 -55.46 70.66
CA ALA A 25 2.94 -56.87 70.40
C ALA A 25 4.00 -57.45 71.34
N TYR A 26 5.09 -56.71 71.61
CA TYR A 26 6.09 -57.09 72.60
C TYR A 26 5.50 -57.22 74.00
N LEU A 27 4.74 -56.22 74.45
CA LEU A 27 4.11 -56.23 75.77
C LEU A 27 3.11 -57.38 75.90
N TYR A 28 2.32 -57.66 74.87
CA TYR A 28 1.39 -58.79 74.84
C TYR A 28 2.10 -60.14 74.88
N LEU A 29 3.12 -60.34 74.04
CA LEU A 29 3.85 -61.61 73.99
C LEU A 29 4.63 -61.85 75.29
N ARG A 30 5.20 -60.79 75.87
CA ARG A 30 5.85 -60.83 77.18
C ARG A 30 4.88 -61.24 78.27
N GLN A 31 3.68 -60.64 78.30
CA GLN A 31 2.63 -60.99 79.24
C GLN A 31 2.22 -62.46 79.08
N ALA A 32 1.99 -62.92 77.85
CA ALA A 32 1.64 -64.32 77.57
C ALA A 32 2.74 -65.31 78.02
N ILE A 33 4.02 -64.96 77.86
CA ILE A 33 5.14 -65.79 78.34
C ILE A 33 5.19 -65.84 79.87
N LEU A 34 4.98 -64.71 80.56
CA LEU A 34 4.94 -64.66 82.03
C LEU A 34 3.77 -65.49 82.59
N ASP A 35 2.59 -65.36 81.98
CA ASP A 35 1.38 -66.11 82.37
C ASP A 35 1.56 -67.61 82.12
N ALA A 36 2.16 -68.02 81.00
CA ALA A 36 2.43 -69.43 80.68
C ALA A 36 3.45 -70.09 81.62
N LEU A 37 4.38 -69.30 82.20
CA LEU A 37 5.38 -69.77 83.17
C LEU A 37 4.90 -69.67 84.62
N GLY A 38 3.68 -69.16 84.87
CA GLY A 38 3.10 -69.02 86.22
C GLY A 38 3.85 -68.02 87.11
N LEU A 39 4.57 -67.06 86.54
CA LEU A 39 5.41 -66.10 87.27
C LEU A 39 4.63 -64.80 87.56
N PRO A 40 4.71 -64.23 88.78
CA PRO A 40 4.11 -62.94 89.08
C PRO A 40 4.78 -61.80 88.29
N TRP A 41 4.06 -60.70 88.10
CA TRP A 41 4.57 -59.50 87.41
C TRP A 41 5.83 -58.96 88.12
N LEU A 42 7.01 -59.25 87.56
CA LEU A 42 8.31 -58.86 88.11
C LEU A 42 8.96 -57.75 87.25
N PRO A 43 9.69 -56.80 87.87
CA PRO A 43 10.49 -55.84 87.13
C PRO A 43 11.59 -56.55 86.31
N PRO A 44 12.06 -55.94 85.21
CA PRO A 44 12.84 -56.60 84.15
C PRO A 44 14.17 -57.24 84.61
N PHE A 45 14.62 -56.97 85.83
CA PHE A 45 15.92 -57.43 86.34
C PHE A 45 15.90 -58.72 87.16
N ARG A 46 14.74 -59.35 87.38
CA ARG A 46 14.64 -60.64 88.10
C ARG A 46 13.73 -61.65 87.41
N ALA A 47 14.18 -62.16 86.26
CA ALA A 47 13.63 -63.36 85.64
C ALA A 47 14.76 -64.34 85.30
N GLY A 48 14.50 -65.64 85.35
CA GLY A 48 15.52 -66.67 85.08
C GLY A 48 16.18 -66.51 83.71
N ALA A 49 17.38 -67.10 83.54
CA ALA A 49 18.21 -66.93 82.34
C ALA A 49 17.51 -67.22 81.00
N LEU A 50 16.45 -68.04 81.01
CA LEU A 50 15.64 -68.34 79.82
C LEU A 50 14.76 -67.17 79.38
N VAL A 51 14.12 -66.47 80.32
CA VAL A 51 13.22 -65.33 80.04
C VAL A 51 14.01 -64.13 79.53
N ALA A 52 15.18 -63.85 80.13
CA ALA A 52 16.06 -62.78 79.68
C ALA A 52 16.57 -62.98 78.24
N ARG A 53 16.83 -64.23 77.83
CA ARG A 53 17.22 -64.56 76.44
C ARG A 53 16.07 -64.33 75.46
N LEU A 54 14.84 -64.71 75.82
CA LEU A 54 13.66 -64.50 74.98
C LEU A 54 13.32 -63.01 74.84
N GLU A 55 13.40 -62.23 75.92
CA GLU A 55 13.21 -60.77 75.86
C GLU A 55 14.25 -60.09 74.97
N GLY A 56 15.53 -60.48 75.05
CA GLY A 56 16.59 -59.95 74.18
C GLY A 56 16.37 -60.26 72.70
N GLN A 57 15.90 -61.46 72.37
CA GLN A 57 15.58 -61.84 70.98
C GLN A 57 14.40 -61.04 70.41
N LEU A 58 13.36 -60.78 71.22
CA LEU A 58 12.21 -59.97 70.80
C LEU A 58 12.56 -58.49 70.58
N LEU A 59 13.40 -57.92 71.45
CA LEU A 59 13.89 -56.56 71.26
C LEU A 59 14.75 -56.44 69.99
N LEU A 60 15.56 -57.45 69.71
CA LEU A 60 16.38 -57.50 68.51
C LEU A 60 15.51 -57.58 67.23
N THR A 61 14.50 -58.46 67.20
CA THR A 61 13.60 -58.55 66.03
C THR A 61 12.83 -57.26 65.81
N MET A 62 12.37 -56.61 66.88
CA MET A 62 11.71 -55.32 66.82
C MET A 62 12.62 -54.23 66.23
N LEU A 63 13.88 -54.18 66.67
CA LEU A 63 14.87 -53.23 66.15
C LEU A 63 15.13 -53.47 64.67
N VAL A 64 15.27 -54.73 64.25
CA VAL A 64 15.48 -55.09 62.84
C VAL A 64 14.30 -54.65 61.98
N VAL A 65 13.06 -54.93 62.41
CA VAL A 65 11.85 -54.48 61.68
C VAL A 65 11.80 -52.96 61.59
N LEU A 66 12.11 -52.24 62.68
CA LEU A 66 12.14 -50.78 62.67
C LEU A 66 13.16 -50.24 61.67
N VAL A 67 14.38 -50.79 61.65
CA VAL A 67 15.43 -50.37 60.71
C VAL A 67 15.03 -50.63 59.26
N VAL A 68 14.50 -51.82 58.96
CA VAL A 68 14.05 -52.19 57.61
C VAL A 68 12.94 -51.26 57.13
N MET A 69 11.95 -50.96 57.99
CA MET A 69 10.83 -50.09 57.64
C MET A 69 11.26 -48.63 57.48
N THR A 70 12.19 -48.16 58.31
CA THR A 70 12.78 -46.82 58.18
C THR A 70 13.55 -46.69 56.86
N ALA A 71 14.38 -47.69 56.54
CA ALA A 71 15.12 -47.75 55.29
C ALA A 71 14.19 -47.82 54.07
N GLY A 72 13.15 -48.66 54.12
CA GLY A 72 12.13 -48.75 53.07
C GLY A 72 11.39 -47.43 52.85
N THR A 73 11.01 -46.75 53.92
CA THR A 73 10.36 -45.42 53.86
C THR A 73 11.29 -44.38 53.23
N PHE A 74 12.58 -44.40 53.58
CA PHE A 74 13.58 -43.50 53.00
C PHE A 74 13.77 -43.75 51.50
N ILE A 75 13.84 -45.02 51.08
CA ILE A 75 13.96 -45.42 49.67
C ILE A 75 12.74 -44.97 48.87
N LEU A 76 11.51 -45.27 49.34
CA LEU A 76 10.27 -44.85 48.67
C LEU A 76 10.15 -43.33 48.56
N SER A 77 10.54 -42.60 49.62
CA SER A 77 10.51 -41.14 49.61
C SER A 77 11.46 -40.54 48.57
N ARG A 78 12.66 -41.13 48.39
CA ARG A 78 13.63 -40.66 47.40
C ARG A 78 13.31 -41.13 45.98
N GLY A 79 12.87 -42.38 45.80
CA GLY A 79 12.62 -42.97 44.49
C GLY A 79 11.35 -42.46 43.81
N ILE A 80 10.25 -42.27 44.55
CA ILE A 80 8.92 -42.02 43.94
C ILE A 80 8.39 -40.62 44.30
N ILE A 81 8.34 -40.31 45.60
CA ILE A 81 7.64 -39.12 46.09
C ILE A 81 8.37 -37.83 45.70
N MET A 82 9.71 -37.82 45.73
CA MET A 82 10.51 -36.63 45.43
C MET A 82 10.40 -36.18 43.96
N PRO A 83 10.62 -37.07 42.98
CA PRO A 83 10.41 -36.73 41.56
C PRO A 83 8.97 -36.26 41.27
N LEU A 84 7.96 -36.96 41.76
CA LEU A 84 6.55 -36.61 41.50
C LEU A 84 6.18 -35.23 42.05
N THR A 85 6.67 -34.88 43.25
CA THR A 85 6.44 -33.53 43.82
C THR A 85 7.18 -32.43 43.07
N ALA A 86 8.27 -32.76 42.37
CA ALA A 86 9.01 -31.79 41.55
C ALA A 86 8.28 -31.47 40.24
N LEU A 87 7.48 -32.40 39.70
CA LEU A 87 6.65 -32.19 38.50
C LEU A 87 5.47 -31.24 38.72
N LEU A 88 4.84 -31.27 39.90
CA LEU A 88 3.65 -30.45 40.19
C LEU A 88 3.79 -28.94 39.92
N PRO A 89 4.85 -28.24 40.40
CA PRO A 89 5.01 -26.82 40.10
C PRO A 89 5.32 -26.56 38.62
N LEU A 90 5.97 -27.51 37.91
CA LEU A 90 6.24 -27.40 36.48
C LEU A 90 4.95 -27.48 35.67
N THR A 91 4.07 -28.43 35.97
CA THR A 91 2.79 -28.59 35.26
C THR A 91 1.85 -27.41 35.50
N GLN A 92 1.85 -26.80 36.69
CA GLN A 92 1.10 -25.58 36.96
C GLN A 92 1.60 -24.39 36.12
N LYS A 93 2.92 -24.25 35.94
CA LYS A 93 3.48 -23.19 35.09
C LYS A 93 3.16 -23.40 33.60
N ILE A 94 3.26 -24.64 33.12
CA ILE A 94 2.86 -25.03 31.76
C ILE A 94 1.38 -24.71 31.51
N ALA A 95 0.50 -25.07 32.46
CA ALA A 95 -0.92 -24.72 32.39
C ALA A 95 -1.18 -23.21 32.45
N GLY A 96 -0.28 -22.44 33.07
CA GLY A 96 -0.28 -20.98 33.07
C GLY A 96 0.28 -20.33 31.80
N GLY A 97 0.70 -21.11 30.80
CA GLY A 97 1.21 -20.61 29.52
C GLY A 97 2.74 -20.48 29.42
N ASP A 98 3.49 -20.84 30.48
CA ASP A 98 4.96 -20.86 30.45
C ASP A 98 5.47 -22.21 29.90
N LEU A 99 5.60 -22.28 28.57
CA LEU A 99 6.10 -23.44 27.83
C LEU A 99 7.63 -23.45 27.68
N GLU A 100 8.34 -22.48 28.29
CA GLU A 100 9.79 -22.38 28.18
C GLU A 100 10.54 -23.29 29.18
N GLN A 101 9.82 -23.83 30.16
CA GLN A 101 10.36 -24.72 31.19
C GLN A 101 10.69 -26.12 30.61
N ARG A 102 11.84 -26.67 31.01
CA ARG A 102 12.24 -28.05 30.71
C ARG A 102 12.04 -28.94 31.92
N ILE A 103 11.41 -30.10 31.74
CA ILE A 103 11.27 -31.10 32.79
C ILE A 103 12.49 -32.02 32.74
N GLU A 104 13.54 -31.68 33.51
CA GLU A 104 14.81 -32.43 33.55
C GLU A 104 14.84 -33.47 34.66
N ILE A 105 13.83 -34.35 34.72
CA ILE A 105 13.87 -35.49 35.65
C ILE A 105 14.54 -36.66 34.95
N GLN A 106 15.76 -36.99 35.38
CA GLN A 106 16.51 -38.13 34.89
C GLN A 106 16.18 -39.37 35.73
N GLY A 107 15.47 -40.31 35.13
CA GLY A 107 15.19 -41.63 35.68
C GLY A 107 14.95 -42.62 34.52
N ASN A 108 15.38 -43.87 34.68
CA ASN A 108 15.06 -44.95 33.72
C ASN A 108 13.81 -45.75 34.15
N ASP A 109 13.00 -45.16 35.02
CA ASP A 109 11.79 -45.74 35.61
C ASP A 109 10.53 -45.09 35.00
N GLU A 110 9.35 -45.46 35.51
CA GLU A 110 8.06 -44.95 35.05
C GLU A 110 7.94 -43.43 35.20
N ILE A 111 8.65 -42.83 36.15
CA ILE A 111 8.68 -41.37 36.34
C ILE A 111 9.52 -40.68 35.27
N GLY A 112 10.63 -41.31 34.86
CA GLY A 112 11.40 -40.91 33.69
C GLY A 112 10.55 -40.93 32.41
N LEU A 113 9.80 -42.00 32.18
CA LEU A 113 8.89 -42.12 31.03
C LEU A 113 7.77 -41.06 31.05
N LEU A 114 7.17 -40.81 32.21
CA LEU A 114 6.18 -39.73 32.38
C LEU A 114 6.78 -38.36 32.07
N SER A 115 8.00 -38.10 32.56
CA SER A 115 8.71 -36.84 32.31
C SER A 115 9.03 -36.66 30.82
N HIS A 116 9.40 -37.74 30.14
CA HIS A 116 9.59 -37.73 28.69
C HIS A 116 8.29 -37.38 27.93
N HIS A 117 7.17 -38.03 28.24
CA HIS A 117 5.89 -37.72 27.60
C HIS A 117 5.40 -36.29 27.88
N LEU A 118 5.61 -35.79 29.10
CA LEU A 118 5.30 -34.40 29.43
C LEU A 118 6.17 -33.42 28.62
N ASN A 119 7.46 -33.69 28.44
CA ASN A 119 8.32 -32.88 27.59
C ASN A 119 7.86 -32.89 26.13
N VAL A 120 7.52 -34.07 25.57
CA VAL A 120 6.98 -34.18 24.20
C VAL A 120 5.68 -33.37 24.06
N MET A 121 4.78 -33.43 25.04
CA MET A 121 3.54 -32.65 25.03
C MET A 121 3.83 -31.13 25.06
N VAL A 122 4.73 -30.67 25.94
CA VAL A 122 5.12 -29.26 26.02
C VAL A 122 5.74 -28.77 24.71
N GLU A 123 6.60 -29.57 24.09
CA GLU A 123 7.21 -29.26 22.80
C GLU A 123 6.18 -29.20 21.68
N THR A 124 5.24 -30.15 21.64
CA THR A 124 4.14 -30.16 20.67
C THR A 124 3.26 -28.91 20.82
N LEU A 125 2.87 -28.55 22.05
CA LEU A 125 2.10 -27.34 22.32
C LEU A 125 2.84 -26.08 21.88
N ARG A 126 4.14 -25.98 22.22
CA ARG A 126 4.97 -24.84 21.83
C ARG A 126 5.02 -24.69 20.31
N ASN A 127 5.23 -25.78 19.58
CA ASN A 127 5.27 -25.77 18.13
C ASN A 127 3.93 -25.34 17.53
N ASN A 128 2.81 -25.88 18.00
CA ASN A 128 1.47 -25.48 17.54
C ASN A 128 1.20 -23.99 17.80
N PHE A 129 1.54 -23.47 18.99
CA PHE A 129 1.38 -22.04 19.28
C PHE A 129 2.26 -21.15 18.42
N ARG A 130 3.51 -21.55 18.14
CA ARG A 130 4.40 -20.83 17.25
C ARG A 130 3.86 -20.82 15.82
N GLU A 131 3.44 -21.96 15.30
CA GLU A 131 2.84 -22.08 13.97
C GLU A 131 1.59 -21.20 13.84
N MET A 132 0.67 -21.26 14.81
CA MET A 132 -0.50 -20.39 14.85
C MET A 132 -0.14 -18.90 14.92
N ALA A 133 0.89 -18.53 15.69
CA ALA A 133 1.34 -17.14 15.77
C ALA A 133 2.00 -16.68 14.47
N GLU A 134 2.77 -17.53 13.81
CA GLU A 134 3.38 -17.27 12.50
C GLU A 134 2.32 -17.11 11.41
N GLU A 135 1.33 -18.01 11.34
CA GLU A 135 0.20 -17.89 10.40
C GLU A 135 -0.58 -16.59 10.63
N ARG A 136 -0.87 -16.25 11.89
CA ARG A 136 -1.55 -15.00 12.24
C ARG A 136 -0.73 -13.78 11.83
N ASN A 137 0.56 -13.76 12.13
CA ASN A 137 1.46 -12.65 11.77
C ASN A 137 1.58 -12.52 10.25
N LYS A 138 1.67 -13.63 9.53
CA LYS A 138 1.70 -13.65 8.06
C LYS A 138 0.41 -13.08 7.47
N MET A 139 -0.75 -13.47 7.98
CA MET A 139 -2.03 -12.92 7.54
C MET A 139 -2.14 -11.42 7.82
N GLN A 140 -1.68 -10.96 9.00
CA GLN A 140 -1.64 -9.53 9.32
C GLN A 140 -0.68 -8.75 8.40
N ALA A 141 0.49 -9.30 8.09
CA ALA A 141 1.44 -8.68 7.18
C ALA A 141 0.87 -8.54 5.76
N ILE A 142 0.18 -9.58 5.26
CA ILE A 142 -0.51 -9.53 3.97
C ILE A 142 -1.55 -8.42 3.98
N LEU A 143 -2.45 -8.40 4.97
CA LEU A 143 -3.50 -7.38 5.10
C LEU A 143 -2.94 -5.96 5.23
N ALA A 144 -1.82 -5.78 5.93
CA ALA A 144 -1.15 -4.49 6.08
C ALA A 144 -0.44 -4.01 4.80
N SER A 145 0.00 -4.93 3.95
CA SER A 145 0.65 -4.62 2.67
C SER A 145 -0.33 -4.34 1.52
N MET A 146 -1.61 -4.70 1.67
CA MET A 146 -2.64 -4.45 0.65
C MET A 146 -2.89 -2.95 0.52
N SER A 147 -2.78 -2.43 -0.70
CA SER A 147 -3.06 -1.02 -1.02
C SER A 147 -4.55 -0.72 -1.12
N ASP A 148 -5.36 -1.72 -1.51
CA ASP A 148 -6.82 -1.59 -1.56
C ASP A 148 -7.41 -1.71 -0.15
N ALA A 149 -8.46 -0.94 0.11
CA ALA A 149 -9.20 -1.01 1.36
C ALA A 149 -10.03 -2.31 1.41
N LEU A 150 -9.82 -3.12 2.44
CA LEU A 150 -10.57 -4.34 2.70
C LEU A 150 -11.42 -4.17 3.95
N LEU A 151 -12.71 -4.44 3.81
CA LEU A 151 -13.68 -4.44 4.90
C LEU A 151 -14.51 -5.73 4.85
N THR A 152 -14.71 -6.38 5.99
CA THR A 152 -15.59 -7.55 6.07
C THR A 152 -16.75 -7.30 7.02
N VAL A 153 -17.88 -7.95 6.75
CA VAL A 153 -19.09 -7.88 7.57
C VAL A 153 -19.63 -9.27 7.89
N ASP A 154 -20.36 -9.38 9.01
CA ASP A 154 -21.08 -10.59 9.42
C ASP A 154 -22.39 -10.77 8.61
N GLN A 155 -23.14 -11.83 8.92
CA GLN A 155 -24.43 -12.15 8.30
C GLN A 155 -25.51 -11.07 8.47
N VAL A 156 -25.33 -10.16 9.43
CA VAL A 156 -26.27 -9.08 9.77
C VAL A 156 -25.78 -7.73 9.21
N GLY A 157 -24.60 -7.70 8.56
CA GLY A 157 -24.00 -6.48 8.02
C GLY A 157 -23.22 -5.65 9.05
N ARG A 158 -22.78 -6.26 10.15
CA ARG A 158 -21.88 -5.62 11.13
C ARG A 158 -20.43 -5.85 10.76
N VAL A 159 -19.61 -4.82 10.90
CA VAL A 159 -18.20 -4.85 10.53
C VAL A 159 -17.42 -5.83 11.42
N MET A 160 -16.68 -6.74 10.79
CA MET A 160 -15.82 -7.72 11.44
C MET A 160 -14.34 -7.35 11.34
N LEU A 161 -13.90 -6.76 10.23
CA LEU A 161 -12.51 -6.40 10.00
C LEU A 161 -12.40 -5.17 9.10
N LEU A 162 -11.44 -4.30 9.40
CA LEU A 162 -10.85 -3.34 8.46
C LEU A 162 -9.35 -3.57 8.39
N ASN A 163 -8.80 -3.53 7.18
CA ASN A 163 -7.35 -3.44 7.02
C ASN A 163 -6.86 -1.99 7.18
N PRO A 164 -5.54 -1.75 7.35
CA PRO A 164 -5.00 -0.40 7.51
C PRO A 164 -5.33 0.57 6.36
N ALA A 165 -5.43 0.08 5.12
CA ALA A 165 -5.83 0.89 3.98
C ALA A 165 -7.27 1.41 4.11
N ALA A 166 -8.19 0.58 4.60
CA ALA A 166 -9.56 0.98 4.89
C ALA A 166 -9.64 1.96 6.08
N GLU A 167 -8.83 1.75 7.12
CA GLU A 167 -8.74 2.69 8.25
C GLU A 167 -8.29 4.08 7.79
N ALA A 168 -7.27 4.15 6.93
CA ALA A 168 -6.78 5.40 6.35
C ALA A 168 -7.82 6.07 5.43
N MET A 169 -8.55 5.28 4.63
CA MET A 169 -9.59 5.77 3.73
C MET A 169 -10.80 6.37 4.47
N PHE A 170 -11.24 5.74 5.56
CA PHE A 170 -12.42 6.17 6.32
C PHE A 170 -12.11 7.04 7.54
N GLY A 171 -10.84 7.15 7.93
CA GLY A 171 -10.40 7.89 9.12
C GLY A 171 -10.89 7.29 10.44
N LYS A 172 -11.17 5.98 10.48
CA LYS A 172 -11.68 5.26 11.65
C LYS A 172 -10.82 4.02 11.92
N LYS A 173 -10.46 3.80 13.18
CA LYS A 173 -9.71 2.59 13.57
C LYS A 173 -10.65 1.38 13.64
N GLY A 174 -10.16 0.21 13.27
CA GLY A 174 -10.89 -1.06 13.29
C GLY A 174 -11.49 -1.36 14.66
N THR A 175 -10.76 -1.10 15.74
CA THR A 175 -11.21 -1.33 17.12
C THR A 175 -12.40 -0.44 17.55
N GLU A 176 -12.62 0.68 16.87
CA GLU A 176 -13.73 1.60 17.17
C GLU A 176 -15.02 1.26 16.42
N VAL A 177 -14.92 0.47 15.35
CA VAL A 177 -16.02 0.19 14.43
C VAL A 177 -16.38 -1.29 14.35
N GLU A 178 -15.61 -2.16 15.00
CA GLU A 178 -15.93 -3.57 15.16
C GLU A 178 -17.35 -3.74 15.74
N HIS A 179 -18.11 -4.67 15.18
CA HIS A 179 -19.50 -4.96 15.55
C HIS A 179 -20.53 -3.84 15.31
N LYS A 180 -20.13 -2.70 14.72
CA LYS A 180 -21.09 -1.67 14.28
C LYS A 180 -21.67 -1.97 12.90
N TYR A 181 -22.87 -1.48 12.63
CA TYR A 181 -23.48 -1.63 11.31
C TYR A 181 -22.68 -0.88 10.24
N LEU A 182 -22.50 -1.48 9.08
CA LEU A 182 -21.74 -0.89 7.97
C LEU A 182 -22.21 0.53 7.61
N LEU A 183 -23.52 0.75 7.64
CA LEU A 183 -24.13 2.05 7.34
C LEU A 183 -23.71 3.15 8.33
N GLU A 184 -23.41 2.82 9.59
CA GLU A 184 -22.88 3.77 10.58
C GLU A 184 -21.42 4.16 10.30
N VAL A 185 -20.68 3.25 9.65
CA VAL A 185 -19.25 3.41 9.35
C VAL A 185 -19.06 4.22 8.08
N ILE A 186 -19.61 3.77 6.95
CA ILE A 186 -19.38 4.37 5.62
C ILE A 186 -20.44 5.43 5.27
N ARG A 187 -21.65 5.36 5.86
CA ARG A 187 -22.77 6.27 5.59
C ARG A 187 -23.11 6.41 4.10
N ASN A 188 -22.99 5.32 3.33
CA ASN A 188 -23.34 5.27 1.93
C ASN A 188 -24.39 4.18 1.67
N HIS A 189 -25.54 4.58 1.11
CA HIS A 189 -26.67 3.69 0.90
C HIS A 189 -26.43 2.65 -0.21
N GLU A 190 -25.65 2.99 -1.23
CA GLU A 190 -25.34 2.06 -2.33
C GLU A 190 -24.46 0.91 -1.85
N VAL A 191 -23.51 1.19 -0.97
CA VAL A 191 -22.65 0.17 -0.35
C VAL A 191 -23.44 -0.75 0.58
N ASP A 192 -24.35 -0.20 1.39
CA ASP A 192 -25.23 -0.99 2.26
C ASP A 192 -26.17 -1.90 1.44
N LYS A 193 -26.72 -1.38 0.33
CA LYS A 193 -27.54 -2.16 -0.60
C LYS A 193 -26.74 -3.30 -1.23
N LEU A 194 -25.51 -3.02 -1.70
CA LEU A 194 -24.60 -4.03 -2.25
C LEU A 194 -24.38 -5.18 -1.29
N VAL A 195 -24.09 -4.88 -0.01
CA VAL A 195 -23.87 -5.90 1.01
C VAL A 195 -25.10 -6.74 1.25
N LYS A 196 -26.28 -6.12 1.39
CA LYS A 196 -27.54 -6.86 1.56
C LYS A 196 -27.81 -7.79 0.38
N GLU A 197 -27.53 -7.33 -0.83
CA GLU A 197 -27.72 -8.13 -2.04
C GLU A 197 -26.74 -9.31 -2.09
N ILE A 198 -25.47 -9.12 -1.75
CA ILE A 198 -24.48 -10.21 -1.65
C ILE A 198 -24.89 -11.24 -0.59
N LEU A 199 -25.30 -10.78 0.60
CA LEU A 199 -25.70 -11.66 1.70
C LEU A 199 -26.95 -12.49 1.36
N SER A 200 -27.89 -11.91 0.60
CA SER A 200 -29.13 -12.58 0.18
C SER A 200 -28.95 -13.51 -1.02
N SER A 201 -28.16 -13.10 -2.02
CA SER A 201 -27.97 -13.82 -3.28
C SER A 201 -26.86 -14.87 -3.20
N GLY A 202 -25.89 -14.70 -2.30
CA GLY A 202 -24.68 -15.51 -2.25
C GLY A 202 -23.80 -15.37 -3.49
N MET A 203 -23.93 -14.28 -4.25
CA MET A 203 -23.15 -14.00 -5.46
C MET A 203 -22.28 -12.76 -5.28
N PRO A 204 -21.09 -12.72 -5.91
CA PRO A 204 -20.26 -11.52 -5.92
C PRO A 204 -20.90 -10.42 -6.78
N LEU A 205 -20.71 -9.17 -6.36
CA LEU A 205 -21.23 -7.99 -7.04
C LEU A 205 -20.16 -6.89 -7.11
N GLU A 206 -20.27 -6.02 -8.11
CA GLU A 206 -19.35 -4.93 -8.36
C GLU A 206 -20.10 -3.64 -8.68
N ILE A 207 -19.70 -2.53 -8.06
CA ILE A 207 -20.24 -1.20 -8.33
C ILE A 207 -19.13 -0.13 -8.39
N GLU A 208 -19.40 0.95 -9.12
CA GLU A 208 -18.62 2.19 -9.07
C GLU A 208 -19.48 3.25 -8.36
N THR A 209 -18.98 3.83 -7.28
CA THR A 209 -19.73 4.84 -6.49
C THR A 209 -18.81 5.90 -5.89
N ARG A 210 -19.40 7.03 -5.49
CA ARG A 210 -18.74 8.07 -4.72
C ARG A 210 -19.04 7.86 -3.24
N LEU A 211 -18.02 7.47 -2.48
CA LEU A 211 -18.18 7.20 -1.04
C LEU A 211 -18.43 8.47 -0.24
N PHE A 212 -17.78 9.58 -0.61
CA PHE A 212 -17.91 10.86 0.07
C PHE A 212 -18.51 11.90 -0.88
N PRO A 213 -19.76 12.35 -0.66
CA PRO A 213 -20.45 13.28 -1.55
C PRO A 213 -19.71 14.61 -1.79
N THR A 214 -18.89 15.02 -0.82
CA THR A 214 -18.11 16.27 -0.86
C THR A 214 -16.82 16.15 -1.67
N THR A 215 -16.39 14.92 -1.99
CA THR A 215 -15.16 14.68 -2.77
C THR A 215 -15.52 14.21 -4.17
N ASN A 216 -14.71 14.57 -5.16
CA ASN A 216 -14.86 14.06 -6.53
C ASN A 216 -14.16 12.69 -6.73
N GLN A 217 -13.90 11.95 -5.64
CA GLN A 217 -13.25 10.65 -5.70
C GLN A 217 -14.25 9.57 -6.12
N LEU A 218 -13.81 8.72 -7.05
CA LEU A 218 -14.58 7.60 -7.56
C LEU A 218 -13.95 6.29 -7.08
N PHE A 219 -14.77 5.45 -6.45
CA PHE A 219 -14.33 4.18 -5.90
C PHE A 219 -14.98 3.03 -6.64
N LYS A 220 -14.18 2.01 -6.92
CA LYS A 220 -14.65 0.71 -7.40
C LYS A 220 -14.73 -0.24 -6.22
N ILE A 221 -15.91 -0.81 -6.00
CA ILE A 221 -16.19 -1.70 -4.88
C ILE A 221 -16.53 -3.07 -5.42
N TYR A 222 -15.70 -4.05 -5.07
CA TYR A 222 -15.95 -5.45 -5.35
C TYR A 222 -16.33 -6.15 -4.05
N GLY A 223 -17.50 -6.75 -4.01
CA GLY A 223 -18.00 -7.50 -2.86
C GLY A 223 -18.16 -8.98 -3.18
N ALA A 224 -17.72 -9.85 -2.28
CA ALA A 224 -17.87 -11.30 -2.39
C ALA A 224 -18.39 -11.90 -1.08
N PRO A 225 -19.25 -12.94 -1.13
CA PRO A 225 -19.73 -13.60 0.08
C PRO A 225 -18.59 -14.43 0.72
N ILE A 226 -18.52 -14.38 2.04
CA ILE A 226 -17.66 -15.28 2.82
C ILE A 226 -18.48 -16.54 3.11
N LEU A 227 -17.94 -17.69 2.71
CA LEU A 227 -18.63 -18.98 2.85
C LEU A 227 -17.99 -19.80 3.97
N SER A 228 -18.83 -20.45 4.80
CA SER A 228 -18.39 -21.50 5.72
C SER A 228 -17.97 -22.76 4.96
N ALA A 229 -17.30 -23.70 5.65
CA ALA A 229 -16.99 -25.03 5.15
C ALA A 229 -18.23 -25.79 4.62
N GLN A 230 -19.44 -25.50 5.14
CA GLN A 230 -20.71 -26.05 4.68
C GLN A 230 -21.40 -25.22 3.58
N LYS A 231 -20.68 -24.35 2.87
CA LYS A 231 -21.19 -23.45 1.80
C LYS A 231 -22.33 -22.52 2.22
N ARG A 232 -22.42 -22.18 3.51
CA ARG A 232 -23.35 -21.16 4.01
C ARG A 232 -22.68 -19.79 4.03
N VAL A 233 -23.41 -18.75 3.65
CA VAL A 233 -22.93 -17.37 3.74
C VAL A 233 -22.79 -17.00 5.22
N VAL A 234 -21.57 -16.68 5.64
CA VAL A 234 -21.26 -16.23 7.01
C VAL A 234 -20.96 -14.74 7.09
N GLY A 235 -20.88 -14.07 5.95
CA GLY A 235 -20.57 -12.65 5.87
C GLY A 235 -20.30 -12.23 4.43
N ALA A 236 -19.78 -11.03 4.25
CA ALA A 236 -19.30 -10.51 2.98
C ALA A 236 -17.96 -9.79 3.15
N ALA A 237 -17.09 -9.89 2.16
CA ALA A 237 -15.85 -9.15 2.06
C ALA A 237 -15.98 -8.12 0.94
N LEU A 238 -15.63 -6.87 1.23
CA LEU A 238 -15.64 -5.74 0.31
C LEU A 238 -14.21 -5.24 0.12
N THR A 239 -13.80 -5.17 -1.14
CA THR A 239 -12.55 -4.54 -1.56
C THR A 239 -12.89 -3.22 -2.24
N ILE A 240 -12.27 -2.14 -1.81
CA ILE A 240 -12.55 -0.77 -2.23
C ILE A 240 -11.26 -0.18 -2.78
N ARG A 241 -11.30 0.20 -4.05
CA ARG A 241 -10.17 0.79 -4.77
C ARG A 241 -10.52 2.20 -5.24
N ASP A 242 -9.65 3.17 -4.97
CA ASP A 242 -9.73 4.49 -5.59
C ASP A 242 -9.34 4.37 -7.08
N ILE A 243 -10.31 4.62 -7.96
CA ILE A 243 -10.13 4.58 -9.42
C ILE A 243 -10.17 5.98 -10.02
N THR A 244 -10.14 7.05 -9.22
CA THR A 244 -10.31 8.43 -9.69
C THR A 244 -9.32 8.80 -10.79
N ASN A 245 -8.03 8.54 -10.56
CA ASN A 245 -6.98 8.86 -11.54
C ASN A 245 -7.07 7.97 -12.79
N ILE A 246 -7.38 6.69 -12.62
CA ILE A 246 -7.55 5.73 -13.72
C ILE A 246 -8.70 6.20 -14.61
N ARG A 247 -9.85 6.50 -14.02
CA ARG A 247 -11.05 6.93 -14.74
C ARG A 247 -10.86 8.28 -15.41
N ARG A 248 -10.16 9.22 -14.75
CA ARG A 248 -9.80 10.51 -15.33
C ARG A 248 -8.90 10.33 -16.56
N LEU A 249 -7.89 9.45 -16.49
CA LEU A 249 -7.00 9.15 -17.62
C LEU A 249 -7.76 8.47 -18.77
N GLU A 250 -8.62 7.51 -18.48
CA GLU A 250 -9.49 6.87 -19.47
C GLU A 250 -10.41 7.87 -20.16
N GLN A 251 -11.04 8.76 -19.40
CA GLN A 251 -11.88 9.82 -19.94
C GLN A 251 -11.08 10.77 -20.82
N MET A 252 -9.93 11.27 -20.35
CA MET A 252 -9.05 12.15 -21.15
C MET A 252 -8.59 11.47 -22.44
N ARG A 253 -8.29 10.17 -22.41
CA ARG A 253 -7.92 9.39 -23.60
C ARG A 253 -9.09 9.28 -24.58
N THR A 254 -10.30 9.03 -24.07
CA THR A 254 -11.51 8.89 -24.89
C THR A 254 -11.88 10.22 -25.54
N GLU A 255 -11.87 11.31 -24.78
CA GLU A 255 -12.08 12.68 -25.27
C GLU A 255 -11.02 13.06 -26.30
N PHE A 256 -9.75 12.69 -26.09
CA PHE A 256 -8.69 12.90 -27.06
C PHE A 256 -8.99 12.22 -28.41
N VAL A 257 -9.32 10.92 -28.40
CA VAL A 257 -9.63 10.18 -29.64
C VAL A 257 -10.86 10.76 -30.36
N ALA A 258 -11.89 11.13 -29.61
CA ALA A 258 -13.08 11.77 -30.15
C ALA A 258 -12.76 13.12 -30.80
N ASN A 259 -11.96 13.96 -30.12
CA ASN A 259 -11.57 15.29 -30.61
C ASN A 259 -10.68 15.20 -31.85
N VAL A 260 -9.68 14.29 -31.87
CA VAL A 260 -8.85 14.00 -33.06
C VAL A 260 -9.74 13.63 -34.23
N SER A 261 -10.66 12.69 -34.02
CA SER A 261 -11.55 12.22 -35.09
C SER A 261 -12.42 13.34 -35.65
N HIS A 262 -12.93 14.23 -34.79
CA HIS A 262 -13.75 15.36 -35.20
C HIS A 262 -12.95 16.43 -35.97
N GLU A 263 -11.76 16.78 -35.48
CA GLU A 263 -10.91 17.80 -36.10
C GLU A 263 -10.27 17.32 -37.41
N LEU A 264 -10.11 16.00 -37.62
CA LEU A 264 -9.73 15.43 -38.92
C LEU A 264 -10.91 15.33 -39.91
N ARG A 265 -12.11 14.96 -39.43
CA ARG A 265 -13.29 14.77 -40.30
C ARG A 265 -13.75 16.07 -40.97
N THR A 266 -13.69 17.19 -40.24
CA THR A 266 -14.15 18.50 -40.74
C THR A 266 -13.40 18.96 -42.00
N PRO A 267 -12.06 19.12 -41.99
CA PRO A 267 -11.30 19.54 -43.18
C PRO A 267 -11.43 18.51 -44.31
N LEU A 268 -11.45 17.21 -44.00
CA LEU A 268 -11.59 16.16 -45.01
C LEU A 268 -12.95 16.22 -45.73
N THR A 269 -14.04 16.48 -44.99
CA THR A 269 -15.38 16.64 -45.56
C THR A 269 -15.44 17.90 -46.44
N SER A 270 -14.79 18.99 -46.00
CA SER A 270 -14.71 20.23 -46.79
C SER A 270 -13.94 20.03 -48.09
N ILE A 271 -12.77 19.38 -48.04
CA ILE A 271 -11.98 19.05 -49.23
C ILE A 271 -12.82 18.21 -50.19
N ARG A 272 -13.48 17.16 -49.69
CA ARG A 272 -14.32 16.29 -50.52
C ARG A 272 -15.46 17.07 -51.18
N GLY A 273 -16.18 17.91 -50.44
CA GLY A 273 -17.28 18.72 -50.99
C GLY A 273 -16.83 19.71 -52.07
N PHE A 274 -15.68 20.36 -51.90
CA PHE A 274 -15.13 21.24 -52.95
C PHE A 274 -14.66 20.46 -54.17
N VAL A 275 -14.06 19.27 -53.99
CA VAL A 275 -13.70 18.38 -55.10
C VAL A 275 -14.96 17.91 -55.85
N GLU A 276 -16.01 17.50 -55.15
CA GLU A 276 -17.31 17.13 -55.73
C GLU A 276 -17.89 18.30 -56.54
N THR A 277 -17.92 19.50 -55.98
CA THR A 277 -18.42 20.70 -56.68
C THR A 277 -17.61 21.05 -57.94
N LEU A 278 -16.27 20.89 -57.88
CA LEU A 278 -15.40 21.06 -59.04
C LEU A 278 -15.74 20.06 -60.15
N LEU A 279 -15.91 18.78 -59.79
CA LEU A 279 -16.24 17.70 -60.73
C LEU A 279 -17.65 17.85 -61.33
N GLU A 280 -18.60 18.47 -60.63
CA GLU A 280 -19.98 18.71 -61.07
C GLU A 280 -20.14 19.93 -62.01
N GLY A 281 -19.04 20.55 -62.46
CA GLY A 281 -19.05 21.59 -63.48
C GLY A 281 -18.41 22.91 -63.07
N ALA A 282 -18.05 23.11 -61.79
CA ALA A 282 -17.36 24.33 -61.37
C ALA A 282 -15.92 24.46 -61.90
N LEU A 283 -15.39 23.42 -62.55
CA LEU A 283 -14.13 23.48 -63.32
C LEU A 283 -14.23 24.39 -64.54
N GLU A 284 -15.42 24.60 -65.09
CA GLU A 284 -15.65 25.39 -66.31
C GLU A 284 -15.55 26.90 -66.06
N ASP A 285 -15.65 27.34 -64.81
CA ASP A 285 -15.42 28.71 -64.37
C ASP A 285 -14.01 28.84 -63.75
N PRO A 286 -13.06 29.50 -64.44
CA PRO A 286 -11.68 29.61 -63.95
C PRO A 286 -11.54 30.34 -62.61
N GLU A 287 -12.42 31.30 -62.29
CA GLU A 287 -12.35 32.05 -61.03
C GLU A 287 -12.84 31.18 -59.86
N VAL A 288 -13.98 30.52 -60.04
CA VAL A 288 -14.54 29.61 -59.04
C VAL A 288 -13.61 28.42 -58.81
N SER A 289 -13.06 27.86 -59.88
CA SER A 289 -12.11 26.75 -59.84
C SER A 289 -10.86 27.10 -59.02
N ARG A 290 -10.22 28.24 -59.32
CA ARG A 290 -9.04 28.72 -58.55
C ARG A 290 -9.37 28.94 -57.08
N ARG A 291 -10.55 29.50 -56.77
CA ARG A 291 -10.97 29.72 -55.39
C ARG A 291 -11.12 28.39 -54.64
N PHE A 292 -11.80 27.40 -55.21
CA PHE A 292 -11.99 26.09 -54.58
C PHE A 292 -10.69 25.32 -54.42
N LEU A 293 -9.81 25.33 -55.43
CA LEU A 293 -8.45 24.76 -55.31
C LEU A 293 -7.64 25.42 -54.19
N GLY A 294 -7.76 26.74 -54.04
CA GLY A 294 -7.15 27.47 -52.93
C GLY A 294 -7.66 27.02 -51.55
N ILE A 295 -8.97 26.81 -51.42
CA ILE A 295 -9.56 26.31 -50.16
C ILE A 295 -9.11 24.87 -49.88
N ILE A 296 -9.13 23.99 -50.89
CA ILE A 296 -8.64 22.61 -50.78
C ILE A 296 -7.18 22.59 -50.29
N ASN A 297 -6.31 23.40 -50.89
CA ASN A 297 -4.91 23.49 -50.49
C ASN A 297 -4.76 23.98 -49.03
N LYS A 298 -5.54 24.98 -48.63
CA LYS A 298 -5.53 25.50 -47.24
C LYS A 298 -5.97 24.42 -46.23
N GLU A 299 -7.04 23.68 -46.52
CA GLU A 299 -7.51 22.62 -45.64
C GLU A 299 -6.54 21.42 -45.60
N ALA A 300 -5.87 21.10 -46.72
CA ALA A 300 -4.85 20.06 -46.77
C ALA A 300 -3.62 20.42 -45.92
N GLN A 301 -3.14 21.67 -46.02
CA GLN A 301 -2.05 22.18 -45.17
C GLN A 301 -2.44 22.16 -43.68
N ARG A 302 -3.68 22.51 -43.36
CA ARG A 302 -4.21 22.44 -41.99
C ARG A 302 -4.23 21.00 -41.46
N LEU A 303 -4.65 20.04 -42.29
CA LEU A 303 -4.65 18.62 -41.93
C LEU A 303 -3.22 18.12 -41.67
N GLN A 304 -2.26 18.51 -42.51
CA GLN A 304 -0.85 18.18 -42.33
C GLN A 304 -0.32 18.71 -40.99
N GLN A 305 -0.54 19.99 -40.68
CA GLN A 305 -0.11 20.57 -39.40
C GLN A 305 -0.72 19.83 -38.20
N LEU A 306 -2.01 19.47 -38.29
CA LEU A 306 -2.69 18.72 -37.22
C LEU A 306 -2.05 17.34 -36.99
N ILE A 307 -1.67 16.65 -38.07
CA ILE A 307 -0.99 15.34 -37.98
C ILE A 307 0.41 15.51 -37.37
N GLU A 308 1.16 16.52 -37.78
CA GLU A 308 2.48 16.82 -37.23
C GLU A 308 2.41 17.15 -35.73
N ASP A 309 1.45 17.97 -35.31
CA ASP A 309 1.19 18.31 -33.91
C ASP A 309 0.86 17.05 -33.08
N LEU A 310 0.05 16.14 -33.63
CA LEU A 310 -0.30 14.87 -32.97
C LEU A 310 0.89 13.93 -32.82
N LEU A 311 1.73 13.82 -33.86
CA LEU A 311 2.95 13.03 -33.80
C LEU A 311 3.96 13.62 -32.81
N ALA A 312 4.08 14.94 -32.75
CA ALA A 312 4.92 15.62 -31.76
C ALA A 312 4.45 15.30 -30.33
N LEU A 313 3.15 15.46 -30.05
CA LEU A 313 2.57 15.14 -28.75
C LEU A 313 2.78 13.67 -28.38
N SER A 314 2.53 12.73 -29.31
CA SER A 314 2.71 11.30 -29.06
C SER A 314 4.16 10.92 -28.74
N ARG A 315 5.15 11.54 -29.41
CA ARG A 315 6.58 11.31 -29.11
C ARG A 315 6.94 11.81 -27.71
N LEU A 316 6.40 12.97 -27.33
CA LEU A 316 6.63 13.59 -26.04
C LEU A 316 5.99 12.81 -24.87
N GLU A 317 4.82 12.20 -25.08
CA GLU A 317 4.15 11.37 -24.06
C GLU A 317 4.83 10.01 -23.86
N ASN A 318 5.45 9.45 -24.91
CA ASN A 318 6.07 8.12 -24.88
C ASN A 318 7.57 8.14 -24.51
N GLN A 319 8.19 9.31 -24.40
CA GLN A 319 9.60 9.40 -23.98
C GLN A 319 9.71 9.30 -22.46
N PRO A 320 10.49 8.33 -21.91
CA PRO A 320 10.79 8.30 -20.49
C PRO A 320 11.55 9.57 -20.10
N GLN A 321 11.15 10.22 -19.00
CA GLN A 321 11.70 11.45 -18.39
C GLN A 321 13.22 11.41 -18.06
N ARG A 322 13.98 10.42 -18.56
CA ARG A 322 15.40 10.17 -18.24
C ARG A 322 16.34 10.35 -19.44
N VAL A 323 15.89 10.93 -20.55
CA VAL A 323 16.83 11.37 -21.59
C VAL A 323 17.56 12.59 -21.05
N ARG A 324 18.90 12.57 -21.04
CA ARG A 324 19.71 13.73 -20.62
C ARG A 324 19.15 14.97 -21.34
N PRO A 325 18.75 16.03 -20.59
CA PRO A 325 18.22 17.22 -21.23
C PRO A 325 19.27 17.75 -22.21
N GLY A 326 18.82 18.09 -23.42
CA GLY A 326 19.66 18.80 -24.37
C GLY A 326 20.14 20.14 -23.77
N ARG A 327 20.99 20.85 -24.51
CA ARG A 327 21.38 22.22 -24.17
C ARG A 327 20.97 23.15 -25.30
N ALA A 328 20.36 24.27 -24.96
CA ALA A 328 19.99 25.31 -25.93
C ALA A 328 20.32 26.70 -25.37
N LYS A 329 20.77 27.59 -26.25
CA LYS A 329 20.95 29.01 -25.93
C LYS A 329 19.72 29.76 -26.43
N LEU A 330 19.11 30.57 -25.57
CA LEU A 330 17.85 31.25 -25.88
C LEU A 330 17.96 32.18 -27.10
N ILE A 331 18.98 33.04 -27.15
CA ILE A 331 19.10 34.07 -28.21
C ILE A 331 19.25 33.44 -29.62
N PRO A 332 20.22 32.52 -29.89
CA PRO A 332 20.34 31.91 -31.22
C PRO A 332 19.07 31.17 -31.65
N THR A 333 18.43 30.46 -30.72
CA THR A 333 17.19 29.74 -31.00
C THR A 333 16.05 30.71 -31.34
N LEU A 334 15.93 31.83 -30.60
CA LEU A 334 14.94 32.86 -30.87
C LEU A 334 15.17 33.55 -32.22
N GLU A 335 16.42 33.85 -32.59
CA GLU A 335 16.76 34.43 -33.90
C GLU A 335 16.29 33.54 -35.05
N GLY A 336 16.50 32.22 -34.95
CA GLY A 336 16.00 31.25 -35.92
C GLY A 336 14.47 31.27 -36.04
N VAL A 337 13.76 31.33 -34.91
CA VAL A 337 12.30 31.42 -34.88
C VAL A 337 11.81 32.74 -35.48
N LEU A 338 12.43 33.87 -35.13
CA LEU A 338 12.10 35.19 -35.66
C LEU A 338 12.27 35.27 -37.18
N ALA A 339 13.29 34.62 -37.74
CA ALA A 339 13.45 34.53 -39.20
C ALA A 339 12.26 33.86 -39.89
N THR A 340 11.63 32.88 -39.23
CA THR A 340 10.44 32.18 -39.75
C THR A 340 9.15 32.99 -39.60
N VAL A 341 8.97 33.68 -38.47
CA VAL A 341 7.70 34.39 -38.17
C VAL A 341 7.67 35.85 -38.65
N ASN A 342 8.82 36.47 -38.91
CA ASN A 342 8.88 37.86 -39.40
C ASN A 342 8.07 38.11 -40.68
N PRO A 343 8.11 37.24 -41.72
CA PRO A 343 7.28 37.42 -42.90
C PRO A 343 5.77 37.44 -42.58
N LEU A 344 5.32 36.52 -41.73
CA LEU A 344 3.93 36.41 -41.28
C LEU A 344 3.49 37.65 -40.48
N ALA A 345 4.35 38.13 -39.58
CA ALA A 345 4.09 39.33 -38.79
C ALA A 345 3.98 40.58 -39.68
N ARG A 346 4.86 40.72 -40.67
CA ARG A 346 4.83 41.85 -41.64
C ARG A 346 3.60 41.82 -42.52
N GLU A 347 3.22 40.65 -43.04
CA GLU A 347 2.01 40.48 -43.85
C GLU A 347 0.75 40.90 -43.06
N LYS A 348 0.72 40.60 -41.76
CA LYS A 348 -0.38 40.97 -40.87
C LYS A 348 -0.29 42.40 -40.31
N GLY A 349 0.84 43.08 -40.47
CA GLY A 349 1.10 44.39 -39.88
C GLY A 349 1.27 44.37 -38.36
N VAL A 350 1.89 43.34 -37.79
CA VAL A 350 2.18 43.21 -36.35
C VAL A 350 3.68 43.47 -36.10
N ASN A 351 3.99 44.29 -35.11
CA ASN A 351 5.38 44.59 -34.73
C ASN A 351 5.92 43.53 -33.76
N LEU A 352 7.10 42.97 -34.06
CA LEU A 352 7.82 42.04 -33.17
C LEU A 352 8.94 42.78 -32.44
N GLU A 353 8.98 42.66 -31.12
CA GLU A 353 10.00 43.28 -30.26
C GLU A 353 10.65 42.24 -29.36
N VAL A 354 11.95 42.41 -29.10
CA VAL A 354 12.74 41.48 -28.28
C VAL A 354 13.48 42.28 -27.21
N GLU A 355 13.23 41.94 -25.95
CA GLU A 355 13.83 42.57 -24.77
C GLU A 355 14.49 41.47 -23.93
N ILE A 356 15.69 41.04 -24.34
CA ILE A 356 16.43 39.96 -23.68
C ILE A 356 17.81 40.47 -23.28
N PRO A 357 18.23 40.34 -22.00
CA PRO A 357 19.56 40.69 -21.57
C PRO A 357 20.61 39.74 -22.18
N GLU A 358 21.77 40.29 -22.50
CA GLU A 358 22.91 39.47 -22.95
C GLU A 358 23.43 38.58 -21.81
N GLY A 359 24.06 37.46 -22.16
CA GLY A 359 24.77 36.61 -21.19
C GLY A 359 23.90 35.62 -20.40
N LEU A 360 22.65 35.38 -20.81
CA LEU A 360 21.83 34.33 -20.19
C LEU A 360 22.47 32.93 -20.34
N PRO A 361 22.46 32.10 -19.29
CA PRO A 361 23.01 30.74 -19.33
C PRO A 361 22.22 29.83 -20.27
N SER A 362 22.79 28.66 -20.59
CA SER A 362 22.10 27.67 -21.43
C SER A 362 20.98 26.98 -20.66
N LEU A 363 19.85 26.77 -21.33
CA LEU A 363 18.69 26.05 -20.82
C LEU A 363 18.89 24.54 -20.96
N ALA A 364 18.41 23.77 -19.99
CA ALA A 364 18.41 22.31 -20.00
C ALA A 364 17.27 21.75 -20.89
N ILE A 365 17.31 22.10 -22.17
CA ILE A 365 16.34 21.71 -23.21
C ILE A 365 17.07 21.53 -24.54
N GLY A 366 16.58 20.62 -25.39
CA GLY A 366 17.06 20.52 -26.77
C GLY A 366 16.62 21.71 -27.62
N GLU A 367 17.48 22.18 -28.53
CA GLU A 367 17.22 23.33 -29.40
C GLU A 367 15.90 23.19 -30.18
N ASN A 368 15.62 22.01 -30.74
CA ASN A 368 14.38 21.75 -31.48
C ASN A 368 13.12 21.97 -30.63
N TYR A 369 13.15 21.55 -29.36
CA TYR A 369 12.03 21.71 -28.44
C TYR A 369 11.85 23.16 -27.99
N LEU A 370 12.95 23.88 -27.75
CA LEU A 370 12.89 25.29 -27.44
C LEU A 370 12.35 26.11 -28.62
N SER A 371 12.82 25.83 -29.84
CA SER A 371 12.28 26.42 -31.07
C SER A 371 10.78 26.18 -31.19
N GLN A 372 10.33 24.96 -30.91
CA GLN A 372 8.91 24.61 -30.98
C GLN A 372 8.06 25.36 -29.94
N VAL A 373 8.55 25.54 -28.71
CA VAL A 373 7.86 26.33 -27.68
C VAL A 373 7.74 27.79 -28.12
N LEU A 374 8.86 28.40 -28.53
CA LEU A 374 8.91 29.80 -28.95
C LEU A 374 8.03 30.03 -30.19
N LEU A 375 8.11 29.14 -31.19
CA LEU A 375 7.30 29.24 -32.41
C LEU A 375 5.81 29.21 -32.08
N ASN A 376 5.36 28.28 -31.22
CA ASN A 376 3.95 28.19 -30.83
C ASN A 376 3.45 29.44 -30.09
N LEU A 377 4.25 30.00 -29.18
CA LEU A 377 3.85 31.18 -28.41
C LEU A 377 3.85 32.45 -29.28
N ILE A 378 4.88 32.66 -30.10
CA ILE A 378 5.01 33.85 -30.94
C ILE A 378 3.99 33.80 -32.09
N ASP A 379 3.79 32.64 -32.72
CA ASP A 379 2.76 32.46 -33.76
C ASP A 379 1.36 32.73 -33.20
N ASN A 380 1.05 32.27 -31.97
CA ASN A 380 -0.21 32.63 -31.30
C ASN A 380 -0.31 34.15 -31.07
N GLY A 381 0.76 34.79 -30.58
CA GLY A 381 0.79 36.25 -30.40
C GLY A 381 0.48 36.99 -31.70
N ILE A 382 1.10 36.57 -32.81
CA ILE A 382 0.85 37.16 -34.14
C ILE A 382 -0.59 36.88 -34.59
N LYS A 383 -1.08 35.63 -34.48
CA LYS A 383 -2.43 35.22 -34.91
C LYS A 383 -3.56 35.93 -34.18
N TYR A 384 -3.40 36.20 -32.89
CA TYR A 384 -4.46 36.81 -32.08
C TYR A 384 -4.34 38.32 -31.89
N THR A 385 -3.28 38.94 -32.42
CA THR A 385 -3.10 40.40 -32.44
C THR A 385 -3.62 41.03 -33.74
N PRO A 386 -4.50 42.05 -33.68
CA PRO A 386 -4.92 42.82 -34.86
C PRO A 386 -3.76 43.58 -35.53
N ALA A 387 -3.94 43.99 -36.79
CA ALA A 387 -2.98 44.83 -37.50
C ALA A 387 -2.72 46.15 -36.72
N GLY A 388 -1.45 46.56 -36.65
CA GLY A 388 -0.99 47.69 -35.85
C GLY A 388 -0.65 47.37 -34.39
N GLY A 389 -0.91 46.14 -33.93
CA GLY A 389 -0.51 45.69 -32.59
C GLY A 389 0.96 45.24 -32.51
N ARG A 390 1.37 44.80 -31.32
CA ARG A 390 2.74 44.33 -31.05
C ARG A 390 2.76 43.01 -30.28
N VAL A 391 3.85 42.26 -30.49
CA VAL A 391 4.22 41.08 -29.73
C VAL A 391 5.64 41.27 -29.22
N THR A 392 5.83 41.21 -27.91
CA THR A 392 7.10 41.42 -27.23
C THR A 392 7.58 40.13 -26.57
N VAL A 393 8.80 39.71 -26.86
CA VAL A 393 9.46 38.57 -26.21
C VAL A 393 10.44 39.09 -25.16
N ARG A 394 10.25 38.70 -23.90
CA ARG A 394 11.15 39.04 -22.79
C ARG A 394 11.76 37.80 -22.19
N ALA A 395 12.94 37.92 -21.61
CA ALA A 395 13.48 36.85 -20.77
C ALA A 395 14.34 37.40 -19.63
N GLY A 396 14.33 36.69 -18.51
CA GLY A 396 15.11 37.05 -17.32
C GLY A 396 15.47 35.84 -16.48
N LEU A 397 16.52 35.98 -15.66
CA LEU A 397 16.87 35.02 -14.63
C LEU A 397 15.84 35.08 -13.50
N GLU A 398 15.28 33.93 -13.11
CA GLU A 398 14.33 33.83 -12.01
C GLU A 398 14.65 32.57 -11.18
N ASN A 399 14.97 32.77 -9.89
CA ASN A 399 15.37 31.71 -8.95
C ASN A 399 16.49 30.80 -9.51
N ASP A 400 16.13 29.58 -9.93
CA ASP A 400 17.02 28.52 -10.43
C ASP A 400 16.88 28.28 -11.96
N GLY A 401 16.27 29.21 -12.69
CA GLY A 401 15.95 29.06 -14.11
C GLY A 401 15.95 30.37 -14.91
N ILE A 402 15.54 30.26 -16.16
CA ILE A 402 15.20 31.42 -17.00
C ILE A 402 13.70 31.43 -17.22
N GLN A 403 13.07 32.56 -16.94
CA GLN A 403 11.70 32.84 -17.33
C GLN A 403 11.71 33.53 -18.70
N VAL A 404 10.88 33.04 -19.62
CA VAL A 404 10.66 33.64 -20.94
C VAL A 404 9.18 34.01 -21.03
N GLU A 405 8.90 35.25 -21.42
CA GLU A 405 7.56 35.79 -21.60
C GLU A 405 7.33 36.15 -23.07
N VAL A 406 6.12 35.90 -23.57
CA VAL A 406 5.61 36.37 -24.85
C VAL A 406 4.32 37.13 -24.57
N GLU A 407 4.37 38.45 -24.72
CA GLU A 407 3.26 39.37 -24.48
C GLU A 407 2.73 39.92 -25.80
N ASP A 408 1.43 39.79 -26.02
CA ASP A 408 0.72 40.31 -27.18
C ASP A 408 -0.26 41.42 -26.77
N THR A 409 -0.57 42.36 -27.69
CA THR A 409 -1.61 43.38 -27.50
C THR A 409 -2.90 43.01 -28.24
N GLY A 410 -3.23 41.73 -28.27
CA GLY A 410 -4.33 41.17 -29.04
C GLY A 410 -5.67 41.20 -28.32
N ILE A 411 -6.55 40.30 -28.73
CA ILE A 411 -7.94 40.23 -28.26
C ILE A 411 -8.08 39.83 -26.79
N GLY A 412 -7.03 39.27 -26.19
CA GLY A 412 -7.04 38.72 -24.84
C GLY A 412 -7.93 37.49 -24.67
N ILE A 413 -7.95 36.96 -23.45
CA ILE A 413 -8.59 35.70 -23.07
C ILE A 413 -9.52 35.98 -21.87
N PRO A 414 -10.79 35.55 -21.91
CA PRO A 414 -11.70 35.72 -20.79
C PRO A 414 -11.28 34.84 -19.61
N ALA A 415 -11.55 35.30 -18.39
CA ALA A 415 -11.09 34.66 -17.16
C ALA A 415 -11.54 33.20 -17.01
N GLU A 416 -12.73 32.86 -17.51
CA GLU A 416 -13.28 31.51 -17.52
C GLU A 416 -12.51 30.51 -18.42
N SER A 417 -11.78 31.03 -19.42
CA SER A 417 -10.98 30.22 -20.34
C SER A 417 -9.55 30.00 -19.86
N LEU A 418 -8.99 30.88 -19.03
CA LEU A 418 -7.59 30.82 -18.58
C LEU A 418 -7.17 29.46 -18.01
N PRO A 419 -7.96 28.77 -17.16
CA PRO A 419 -7.57 27.47 -16.61
C PRO A 419 -7.45 26.37 -17.68
N ARG A 420 -8.06 26.59 -18.85
CA ARG A 420 -8.29 25.57 -19.88
C ARG A 420 -7.47 25.78 -21.15
N VAL A 421 -6.78 26.92 -21.31
CA VAL A 421 -6.06 27.23 -22.57
C VAL A 421 -4.93 26.25 -22.92
N PHE A 422 -4.41 25.52 -21.92
CA PHE A 422 -3.42 24.47 -22.10
C PHE A 422 -4.04 23.06 -22.25
N GLU A 423 -5.37 22.93 -22.22
CA GLU A 423 -6.06 21.67 -22.52
C GLU A 423 -5.95 21.36 -24.03
N ARG A 424 -5.80 20.08 -24.37
CA ARG A 424 -5.75 19.62 -25.77
C ARG A 424 -7.04 19.97 -26.49
N PHE A 425 -6.94 20.51 -27.71
CA PHE A 425 -8.07 20.91 -28.55
C PHE A 425 -8.95 22.03 -27.99
N TYR A 426 -8.56 22.66 -26.87
CA TYR A 426 -9.31 23.76 -26.31
C TYR A 426 -9.12 25.03 -27.13
N ARG A 427 -10.21 25.76 -27.33
CA ARG A 427 -10.25 27.00 -28.10
C ARG A 427 -11.29 27.92 -27.47
N VAL A 428 -10.91 29.18 -27.23
CA VAL A 428 -11.78 30.20 -26.62
C VAL A 428 -13.00 30.47 -27.50
N ASP A 429 -12.80 30.61 -28.82
CA ASP A 429 -13.87 30.75 -29.81
C ASP A 429 -13.63 29.79 -30.98
N LYS A 430 -14.55 28.84 -31.16
CA LYS A 430 -14.46 27.79 -32.20
C LYS A 430 -14.65 28.34 -33.61
N ALA A 431 -15.46 29.39 -33.81
CA ALA A 431 -15.76 29.91 -35.14
C ALA A 431 -14.57 30.73 -35.66
N ARG A 432 -14.15 31.74 -34.89
CA ARG A 432 -13.06 32.64 -35.26
C ARG A 432 -11.72 31.94 -35.36
N SER A 433 -11.45 30.97 -34.48
CA SER A 433 -10.17 30.28 -34.49
C SER A 433 -10.03 29.34 -35.70
N ARG A 434 -11.11 28.74 -36.20
CA ARG A 434 -11.08 27.86 -37.39
C ARG A 434 -10.63 28.60 -38.64
N GLU A 435 -11.07 29.84 -38.82
CA GLU A 435 -10.64 30.70 -39.93
C GLU A 435 -9.14 31.04 -39.88
N MET A 436 -8.61 31.20 -38.66
CA MET A 436 -7.20 31.47 -38.37
C MET A 436 -6.31 30.20 -38.28
N GLY A 437 -6.86 29.02 -38.56
CA GLY A 437 -6.09 27.79 -38.75
C GLY A 437 -5.53 27.11 -37.48
N GLY A 438 -5.95 27.52 -36.27
CA GLY A 438 -5.46 26.87 -35.05
C GLY A 438 -5.87 25.39 -34.93
N THR A 439 -4.97 24.52 -34.47
CA THR A 439 -5.27 23.11 -34.16
C THR A 439 -5.82 22.94 -32.73
N GLY A 440 -5.56 23.91 -31.86
CA GLY A 440 -5.83 23.79 -30.41
C GLY A 440 -4.85 22.85 -29.69
N LEU A 441 -3.78 22.42 -30.37
CA LEU A 441 -2.73 21.56 -29.79
C LEU A 441 -1.47 22.34 -29.42
N GLY A 442 -1.20 23.49 -30.04
CA GLY A 442 0.04 24.25 -29.83
C GLY A 442 0.37 24.56 -28.36
N LEU A 443 -0.60 25.10 -27.59
CA LEU A 443 -0.38 25.39 -26.17
C LEU A 443 -0.24 24.12 -25.31
N ALA A 444 -0.93 23.03 -25.65
CA ALA A 444 -0.77 21.75 -24.98
C ALA A 444 0.63 21.15 -25.22
N ILE A 445 1.17 21.31 -26.44
CA ILE A 445 2.54 20.92 -26.79
C ILE A 445 3.54 21.77 -25.99
N VAL A 446 3.34 23.09 -25.90
CA VAL A 446 4.18 23.97 -25.08
C VAL A 446 4.22 23.48 -23.63
N LYS A 447 3.05 23.24 -23.02
CA LYS A 447 2.94 22.76 -21.65
C LYS A 447 3.71 21.46 -21.44
N HIS A 448 3.50 20.47 -22.31
CA HIS A 448 4.14 19.16 -22.17
C HIS A 448 5.66 19.23 -22.37
N ILE A 449 6.14 20.02 -23.34
CA ILE A 449 7.59 20.24 -23.52
C ILE A 449 8.19 20.87 -22.26
N VAL A 450 7.59 21.94 -21.75
CA VAL A 450 8.12 22.68 -20.59
C VAL A 450 8.12 21.80 -19.34
N GLU A 451 7.01 21.13 -19.03
CA GLU A 451 6.89 20.23 -17.87
C GLU A 451 7.85 19.03 -17.96
N ALA A 452 8.02 18.44 -19.16
CA ALA A 452 8.96 17.34 -19.38
C ALA A 452 10.43 17.75 -19.15
N HIS A 453 10.75 19.04 -19.24
CA HIS A 453 12.07 19.60 -18.96
C HIS A 453 12.17 20.24 -17.57
N GLY A 454 11.22 19.94 -16.66
CA GLY A 454 11.24 20.41 -15.27
C GLY A 454 10.87 21.87 -15.09
N GLY A 455 10.23 22.47 -16.10
CA GLY A 455 9.76 23.84 -16.08
C GLY A 455 8.28 24.00 -15.73
N ASN A 456 7.82 25.25 -15.63
CA ASN A 456 6.40 25.59 -15.50
C ASN A 456 5.96 26.57 -16.58
N VAL A 457 4.70 26.49 -17.01
CA VAL A 457 4.09 27.41 -17.98
C VAL A 457 2.85 28.08 -17.36
N GLY A 458 2.58 29.32 -17.76
CA GLY A 458 1.39 30.05 -17.33
C GLY A 458 0.95 31.12 -18.31
N VAL A 459 -0.19 31.75 -18.00
CA VAL A 459 -0.77 32.83 -18.78
C VAL A 459 -1.43 33.85 -17.87
N THR A 460 -1.30 35.12 -18.23
CA THR A 460 -2.11 36.22 -17.70
C THR A 460 -2.72 36.98 -18.87
N SER A 461 -4.00 37.32 -18.82
CA SER A 461 -4.66 38.01 -19.93
C SER A 461 -5.93 38.70 -19.46
N GLN A 462 -6.27 39.80 -20.13
CA GLN A 462 -7.55 40.49 -19.99
C GLN A 462 -8.16 40.73 -21.37
N PRO A 463 -9.48 40.53 -21.55
CA PRO A 463 -10.14 40.81 -22.82
C PRO A 463 -9.86 42.24 -23.31
N GLY A 464 -9.44 42.36 -24.57
CA GLY A 464 -9.12 43.62 -25.25
C GLY A 464 -7.79 44.26 -24.88
N GLN A 465 -7.03 43.69 -23.94
CA GLN A 465 -5.70 44.19 -23.55
C GLN A 465 -4.55 43.26 -23.99
N GLY A 466 -4.87 42.07 -24.50
CA GLY A 466 -3.92 41.08 -24.95
C GLY A 466 -3.58 40.01 -23.90
N SER A 467 -2.56 39.21 -24.19
CA SER A 467 -2.18 38.05 -23.37
C SER A 467 -0.68 38.01 -23.15
N ARG A 468 -0.27 37.59 -21.96
CA ARG A 468 1.11 37.30 -21.61
C ARG A 468 1.23 35.84 -21.24
N PHE A 469 1.83 35.08 -22.13
CA PHE A 469 2.24 33.70 -21.87
C PHE A 469 3.66 33.69 -21.33
N PHE A 470 3.93 32.84 -20.35
CA PHE A 470 5.28 32.71 -19.81
C PHE A 470 5.61 31.25 -19.54
N PHE A 471 6.89 30.92 -19.62
CA PHE A 471 7.42 29.65 -19.18
C PHE A 471 8.76 29.81 -18.46
N THR A 472 9.05 28.89 -17.55
CA THR A 472 10.30 28.81 -16.81
C THR A 472 11.00 27.51 -17.16
N LEU A 473 12.31 27.53 -17.36
CA LEU A 473 13.10 26.34 -17.60
C LEU A 473 14.40 26.37 -16.76
N PRO A 474 14.85 25.20 -16.25
CA PRO A 474 16.09 25.13 -15.50
C PRO A 474 17.30 25.39 -16.40
N VAL A 475 18.33 25.99 -15.81
CA VAL A 475 19.62 26.22 -16.48
C VAL A 475 20.50 24.97 -16.36
N VAL A 476 21.39 24.76 -17.34
CA VAL A 476 22.38 23.68 -17.26
C VAL A 476 23.39 24.04 -16.18
N THR A 477 23.34 23.38 -15.02
CA THR A 477 24.36 23.53 -13.99
C THR A 477 25.62 22.78 -14.43
N GLU A 478 26.71 23.49 -14.72
CA GLU A 478 28.03 22.87 -14.88
C GLU A 478 28.49 22.32 -13.52
N GLY A 479 28.21 21.03 -13.26
CA GLY A 479 28.80 20.33 -12.12
C GLY A 479 27.86 19.44 -11.33
N LYS A 480 27.51 18.27 -11.88
CA LYS A 480 27.32 17.01 -11.14
C LYS A 480 27.48 15.84 -12.10
N VAL A 481 28.73 15.63 -12.54
CA VAL A 481 29.17 14.29 -12.94
C VAL A 481 29.41 13.53 -11.63
N GLN A 482 28.34 12.99 -11.04
CA GLN A 482 28.54 11.89 -10.09
C GLN A 482 28.80 10.64 -10.92
N ALA A 483 30.03 10.14 -10.80
CA ALA A 483 30.40 8.82 -11.25
C ALA A 483 29.45 7.80 -10.63
N GLU A 484 28.55 7.23 -11.44
CA GLU A 484 27.90 5.98 -11.08
C GLU A 484 28.98 4.90 -11.14
N SER A 485 29.25 4.29 -9.98
CA SER A 485 30.09 3.11 -9.85
C SER A 485 29.65 2.02 -10.83
N PRO A 486 30.58 1.25 -11.44
CA PRO A 486 30.20 0.11 -12.25
C PRO A 486 29.48 -0.92 -11.37
N ILE A 487 28.29 -1.33 -11.81
CA ILE A 487 27.58 -2.48 -11.26
C ILE A 487 28.50 -3.71 -11.42
N PRO A 488 28.78 -4.50 -10.37
CA PRO A 488 29.59 -5.69 -10.51
C PRO A 488 28.84 -6.70 -11.40
N GLU A 489 29.54 -7.10 -12.45
CA GLU A 489 29.17 -8.15 -13.38
C GLU A 489 28.82 -9.42 -12.59
N LYS A 490 27.58 -9.91 -12.74
CA LYS A 490 27.17 -11.20 -12.21
C LYS A 490 28.00 -12.28 -12.89
N ALA A 491 28.90 -12.90 -12.14
CA ALA A 491 29.55 -14.13 -12.53
C ALA A 491 28.48 -15.19 -12.87
N GLN A 492 28.52 -15.68 -14.11
CA GLN A 492 27.91 -16.95 -14.49
C GLN A 492 28.63 -18.07 -13.75
N ASN A 493 27.87 -18.90 -13.03
CA ASN A 493 28.12 -20.32 -12.82
C ASN A 493 26.78 -21.02 -12.66
#